data_AF-X0X8X0-F1
#
_entry.id   AF-X0X8X0-F1
#
_cell.length_a   1.000
_cell.length_b   1.000
_cell.length_c   1.000
_cell.angle_alpha   90.00
_cell.angle_beta   90.00
_cell.angle_gamma   90.00
#
_symmetry.space_group_name_H-M   'P 1'
#
loop_
_entity.id
_entity.type
_entity.pdbx_description
1 polymer ?
#
loop_
_entity_poly.entity_id
_entity_poly.type
_entity_poly.pdbx_seq_one_letter_code
_entity_poly.pdbx_strand_id
1 'polypeptide(L)'
;MHDAHSMLPIHAMERAIPILFLLFGTTVVGCATDYAERYRLAHPGWTQRPPMGGDTLEEALASIQTEPEGPFRVSLRELRMLRVDVEPWETLSVDSALSGAETQIIAMIAHRRCKGRQGIRFFDSERVSWYIFVAERLD
;
A
#
# COMPACT_ATOMS: atom_id res chain seq x y z
N MET A 1 10.50 46.80 43.44
CA MET A 1 10.89 45.44 43.84
C MET A 1 9.69 44.83 44.54
N HIS A 2 9.25 43.63 44.10
CA HIS A 2 8.05 42.84 44.53
C HIS A 2 6.70 43.42 44.08
N ASP A 3 5.64 42.69 43.72
CA ASP A 3 5.32 41.33 43.22
C ASP A 3 3.84 41.44 42.80
N ALA A 4 3.45 41.07 41.57
CA ALA A 4 2.76 39.83 41.19
C ALA A 4 1.31 39.60 41.70
N HIS A 5 0.44 39.23 40.74
CA HIS A 5 -0.88 38.58 40.80
C HIS A 5 -2.14 39.44 41.05
N SER A 6 -2.95 39.73 40.02
CA SER A 6 -3.96 38.88 39.33
C SER A 6 -5.32 38.93 40.01
N MET A 7 -6.33 39.47 39.32
CA MET A 7 -7.74 39.03 39.34
C MET A 7 -8.58 39.93 38.42
N LEU A 8 -9.20 39.38 37.38
CA LEU A 8 -10.49 39.88 36.88
C LEU A 8 -11.36 38.69 36.42
N PRO A 9 -12.68 38.71 36.68
CA PRO A 9 -13.52 37.53 36.62
C PRO A 9 -14.37 37.39 35.34
N ILE A 10 -14.65 36.12 35.10
CA ILE A 10 -15.77 35.45 34.41
C ILE A 10 -17.03 36.31 34.20
N HIS A 11 -17.33 36.64 32.94
CA HIS A 11 -18.68 36.90 32.38
C HIS A 11 -18.62 36.45 30.90
N ALA A 12 -19.33 35.40 30.49
CA ALA A 12 -20.74 35.38 30.08
C ALA A 12 -20.88 35.24 28.55
N MET A 13 -21.28 34.04 28.10
CA MET A 13 -21.99 33.74 26.84
C MET A 13 -22.33 32.25 26.94
N GLU A 14 -23.48 31.84 27.46
CA GLU A 14 -24.83 32.07 26.95
C GLU A 14 -24.95 31.76 25.44
N ARG A 15 -25.78 30.73 25.17
CA ARG A 15 -26.53 30.43 23.92
C ARG A 15 -25.96 29.35 23.01
N ALA A 16 -26.61 28.19 23.13
CA ALA A 16 -27.32 27.48 22.07
C ALA A 16 -26.50 26.95 20.88
N ILE A 17 -26.59 25.65 20.64
CA ILE A 17 -27.40 25.05 19.56
C ILE A 17 -27.19 23.51 19.59
N PRO A 18 -28.25 22.72 19.31
CA PRO A 18 -28.38 21.33 19.69
C PRO A 18 -27.80 20.37 18.64
N ILE A 19 -27.48 19.16 19.11
CA ILE A 19 -27.65 17.86 18.44
C ILE A 19 -27.92 17.96 16.93
N LEU A 20 -26.86 17.81 16.12
CA LEU A 20 -26.96 17.33 14.75
C LEU A 20 -25.89 16.26 14.49
N PHE A 21 -25.96 15.20 15.30
CA PHE A 21 -25.32 13.90 15.04
C PHE A 21 -26.06 13.22 13.87
N LEU A 22 -25.95 13.74 12.65
CA LEU A 22 -26.54 13.12 11.45
C LEU A 22 -25.71 13.44 10.20
N LEU A 23 -24.39 13.37 10.32
CA LEU A 23 -23.60 12.98 9.17
C LEU A 23 -23.44 11.47 9.29
N PHE A 24 -24.23 10.76 8.48
CA PHE A 24 -23.90 9.44 8.00
C PHE A 24 -22.47 9.50 7.46
N GLY A 25 -21.50 9.33 8.34
CA GLY A 25 -20.20 8.81 7.98
C GLY A 25 -20.52 7.43 7.45
N THR A 26 -20.78 7.35 6.14
CA THR A 26 -20.53 6.13 5.38
C THR A 26 -19.07 5.84 5.64
N THR A 27 -18.81 5.13 6.73
CA THR A 27 -17.62 4.36 6.94
C THR A 27 -17.53 3.54 5.69
N VAL A 28 -16.69 3.99 4.77
CA VAL A 28 -16.24 3.18 3.66
C VAL A 28 -15.47 2.07 4.36
N VAL A 29 -16.22 1.06 4.81
CA VAL A 29 -15.72 -0.28 5.03
C VAL A 29 -15.42 -0.80 3.63
N GLY A 30 -14.47 -0.13 2.97
CA GLY A 30 -13.73 -0.70 1.89
C GLY A 30 -12.97 -1.79 2.59
N CYS A 31 -13.55 -2.99 2.60
CA CYS A 31 -12.80 -4.21 2.77
C CYS A 31 -11.48 -3.99 2.02
N ALA A 32 -10.35 -4.12 2.72
CA ALA A 32 -9.04 -4.20 2.11
C ALA A 32 -9.06 -5.43 1.20
N THR A 33 -9.68 -5.23 0.04
CA THR A 33 -9.76 -6.19 -1.04
C THR A 33 -8.36 -6.19 -1.57
N ASP A 34 -7.70 -7.32 -1.33
CA ASP A 34 -6.37 -7.65 -1.83
C ASP A 34 -6.25 -7.11 -3.26
N TYR A 35 -5.22 -6.28 -3.51
CA TYR A 35 -5.02 -5.65 -4.83
C TYR A 35 -5.01 -6.72 -5.93
N ALA A 36 -4.43 -7.89 -5.64
CA ALA A 36 -4.44 -9.05 -6.51
C ALA A 36 -5.86 -9.48 -6.92
N GLU A 37 -6.81 -9.48 -5.98
CA GLU A 37 -8.19 -9.89 -6.25
C GLU A 37 -8.90 -8.86 -7.13
N ARG A 38 -8.71 -7.57 -6.86
CA ARG A 38 -9.24 -6.49 -7.72
C ARG A 38 -8.65 -6.57 -9.12
N TYR A 39 -7.35 -6.81 -9.23
CA TYR A 39 -6.65 -6.97 -10.49
C TYR A 39 -7.21 -8.17 -11.29
N ARG A 40 -7.37 -9.32 -10.63
CA ARG A 40 -7.95 -10.55 -11.23
C ARG A 40 -9.36 -10.33 -11.76
N LEU A 41 -10.21 -9.61 -11.03
CA LEU A 41 -11.57 -9.29 -11.46
C LEU A 41 -11.58 -8.37 -12.68
N ALA A 42 -10.63 -7.44 -12.78
CA ALA A 42 -10.50 -6.52 -13.90
C ALA A 42 -9.87 -7.15 -15.15
N HIS A 43 -9.14 -8.27 -15.00
CA HIS A 43 -8.43 -8.95 -16.09
C HIS A 43 -8.86 -10.42 -16.23
N PRO A 44 -10.03 -10.69 -16.82
CA PRO A 44 -10.51 -12.05 -17.05
C PRO A 44 -9.54 -12.82 -17.97
N GLY A 45 -8.81 -13.78 -17.41
CA GLY A 45 -7.78 -14.55 -18.11
C GLY A 45 -6.38 -14.38 -17.53
N TRP A 46 -6.17 -13.38 -16.67
CA TRP A 46 -4.96 -13.32 -15.86
C TRP A 46 -4.92 -14.52 -14.89
N THR A 47 -3.75 -15.15 -14.81
CA THR A 47 -3.50 -16.25 -13.88
C THR A 47 -2.31 -15.90 -13.00
N GLN A 48 -2.39 -16.34 -11.75
CA GLN A 48 -1.33 -16.08 -10.80
C GLN A 48 -0.02 -16.72 -11.26
N ARG A 49 1.04 -15.91 -11.35
CA ARG A 49 2.40 -16.33 -11.66
C ARG A 49 3.40 -15.36 -11.03
N PRO A 50 4.67 -15.75 -10.85
CA PRO A 50 5.71 -14.78 -10.48
C PRO A 50 5.83 -13.67 -11.55
N PRO A 51 6.24 -12.44 -11.18
CA PRO A 51 6.54 -11.42 -12.17
C PRO A 51 7.62 -11.88 -13.15
N MET A 52 7.40 -11.65 -14.44
CA MET A 52 8.27 -11.99 -15.56
C MET A 52 8.67 -10.75 -16.36
N GLY A 53 9.72 -10.88 -17.20
CA GLY A 53 10.11 -9.80 -18.11
C GLY A 53 8.99 -9.52 -19.12
N GLY A 54 8.60 -8.26 -19.23
CA GLY A 54 7.48 -7.81 -20.07
C GLY A 54 6.17 -7.57 -19.31
N ASP A 55 6.07 -7.97 -18.04
CA ASP A 55 4.89 -7.67 -17.22
C ASP A 55 4.77 -6.16 -16.97
N THR A 56 3.53 -5.66 -16.93
CA THR A 56 3.30 -4.28 -16.46
C THR A 56 3.58 -4.17 -14.96
N LEU A 57 3.76 -2.94 -14.48
CA LEU A 57 3.92 -2.69 -13.04
C LEU A 57 2.72 -3.23 -12.25
N GLU A 58 1.50 -3.09 -12.79
CA GLU A 58 0.26 -3.56 -12.16
C GLU A 58 0.20 -5.09 -12.10
N GLU A 59 0.55 -5.77 -13.19
CA GLU A 59 0.63 -7.23 -13.24
C GLU A 59 1.64 -7.77 -12.23
N ALA A 60 2.81 -7.15 -12.16
CA ALA A 60 3.85 -7.54 -11.22
C ALA A 60 3.43 -7.29 -9.77
N LEU A 61 2.77 -6.16 -9.50
CA LEU A 61 2.24 -5.82 -8.19
C LEU A 61 1.16 -6.81 -7.74
N ALA A 62 0.22 -7.15 -8.63
CA ALA A 62 -0.80 -8.16 -8.38
C ALA A 62 -0.15 -9.51 -8.07
N SER A 63 0.81 -9.92 -8.89
CA SER A 63 1.56 -11.17 -8.73
C SER A 63 2.30 -11.27 -7.39
N ILE A 64 2.87 -10.17 -6.90
CA ILE A 64 3.58 -10.11 -5.62
C ILE A 64 2.63 -10.14 -4.43
N GLN A 65 1.47 -9.50 -4.54
CA GLN A 65 0.48 -9.45 -3.47
C GLN A 65 -0.37 -10.73 -3.38
N THR A 66 -0.47 -11.50 -4.47
CA THR A 66 -1.22 -12.76 -4.46
C THR A 66 -0.50 -13.83 -3.64
N GLU A 67 -1.22 -14.49 -2.73
CA GLU A 67 -0.72 -15.66 -2.02
C GLU A 67 -0.61 -16.87 -2.97
N PRO A 68 0.55 -17.54 -3.09
CA PRO A 68 0.72 -18.69 -3.97
C PRO A 68 -0.11 -19.90 -3.52
N GLU A 69 -0.60 -20.67 -4.50
CA GLU A 69 -1.23 -21.95 -4.24
C GLU A 69 -0.23 -22.96 -3.62
N GLY A 70 -0.71 -23.78 -2.68
CA GLY A 70 0.06 -24.87 -2.08
C GLY A 70 0.15 -24.84 -0.54
N PRO A 71 1.07 -25.63 0.07
CA PRO A 71 1.18 -25.78 1.51
C PRO A 71 1.97 -24.64 2.20
N PHE A 72 2.20 -23.54 1.47
CA PHE A 72 3.01 -22.41 1.91
C PHE A 72 2.12 -21.19 2.10
N ARG A 73 2.41 -20.42 3.14
CA ARG A 73 1.86 -19.10 3.43
C ARG A 73 2.94 -18.06 3.12
N VAL A 74 2.64 -17.13 2.24
CA VAL A 74 3.55 -16.02 1.91
C VAL A 74 2.96 -14.73 2.46
N SER A 75 3.74 -14.03 3.28
CA SER A 75 3.38 -12.70 3.76
C SER A 75 4.34 -11.67 3.20
N LEU A 76 3.80 -10.58 2.64
CA LEU A 76 4.56 -9.40 2.25
C LEU A 76 4.89 -8.59 3.52
N ARG A 77 6.17 -8.51 3.86
CA ARG A 77 6.67 -7.80 5.06
C ARG A 77 6.93 -6.33 4.76
N GLU A 78 7.41 -6.07 3.56
CA GLU A 78 7.70 -4.73 3.06
C GLU A 78 7.44 -4.69 1.56
N LEU A 79 6.83 -3.60 1.11
CA LEU A 79 6.73 -3.21 -0.29
C LEU A 79 7.15 -1.75 -0.39
N ARG A 80 8.21 -1.49 -1.17
CA ARG A 80 8.68 -0.14 -1.46
C ARG A 80 8.68 0.08 -2.96
N MET A 81 8.18 1.24 -3.36
CA MET A 81 8.31 1.76 -4.72
C MET A 81 9.28 2.93 -4.68
N LEU A 82 10.27 2.94 -5.56
CA LEU A 82 11.23 4.03 -5.68
C LEU A 82 11.23 4.53 -7.11
N ARG A 83 11.21 5.85 -7.28
CA ARG A 83 11.56 6.50 -8.55
C ARG A 83 13.08 6.62 -8.61
N VAL A 84 13.68 5.97 -9.59
CA VAL A 84 15.15 5.84 -9.69
C VAL A 84 15.75 6.59 -10.89
N ASP A 85 14.93 7.28 -11.68
CA ASP A 85 15.36 8.19 -12.75
C ASP A 85 15.76 9.59 -12.26
N VAL A 86 15.57 9.90 -10.97
CA VAL A 86 15.93 11.19 -10.35
C VAL A 86 16.78 10.99 -9.11
N GLU A 87 17.67 11.95 -8.82
CA GLU A 87 18.48 11.98 -7.61
C GLU A 87 18.13 13.20 -6.73
N PRO A 88 17.89 13.03 -5.42
CA PRO A 88 17.90 11.75 -4.69
C PRO A 88 16.71 10.85 -5.09
N TRP A 89 16.88 9.52 -5.03
CA TRP A 89 15.79 8.57 -5.28
C TRP A 89 14.57 8.90 -4.42
N GLU A 90 13.41 8.94 -5.04
CA GLU A 90 12.17 9.33 -4.39
C GLU A 90 11.35 8.09 -4.01
N THR A 91 10.87 8.02 -2.77
CA THR A 91 9.94 6.95 -2.38
C THR A 91 8.53 7.30 -2.84
N LEU A 92 7.93 6.39 -3.60
CA LEU A 92 6.57 6.53 -4.11
C LEU A 92 5.60 5.69 -3.26
N SER A 93 4.38 6.19 -3.10
CA SER A 93 3.27 5.34 -2.72
C SER A 93 2.91 4.39 -3.87
N VAL A 94 2.20 3.29 -3.59
CA VAL A 94 1.71 2.39 -4.64
C VAL A 94 0.83 3.16 -5.64
N ASP A 95 -0.10 3.97 -5.15
CA ASP A 95 -1.00 4.75 -6.02
C ASP A 95 -0.21 5.74 -6.90
N SER A 96 0.79 6.43 -6.34
CA SER A 96 1.66 7.35 -7.10
C SER A 96 2.51 6.63 -8.15
N ALA A 97 2.98 5.41 -7.86
CA ALA A 97 3.73 4.60 -8.81
C ALA A 97 2.84 4.14 -9.98
N LEU A 98 1.58 3.78 -9.70
CA LEU A 98 0.61 3.34 -10.70
C LEU A 98 0.04 4.50 -11.54
N SER A 99 -0.11 5.70 -10.95
CA SER A 99 -0.69 6.87 -11.63
C SER A 99 0.36 7.86 -12.16
N GLY A 100 1.65 7.55 -12.04
CA GLY A 100 2.73 8.49 -12.31
C GLY A 100 2.90 8.84 -13.79
N ALA A 101 3.74 9.83 -14.06
CA ALA A 101 3.93 10.40 -15.40
C ALA A 101 4.42 9.37 -16.43
N GLU A 102 4.23 9.70 -17.71
CA GLU A 102 4.38 8.79 -18.86
C GLU A 102 5.79 8.24 -19.09
N THR A 103 6.80 8.73 -18.37
CA THR A 103 8.18 8.26 -18.42
C THR A 103 8.83 8.36 -17.03
N GLN A 104 8.76 7.26 -16.27
CA GLN A 104 9.46 7.11 -14.99
C GLN A 104 10.09 5.72 -14.91
N ILE A 105 11.25 5.62 -14.26
CA ILE A 105 11.87 4.33 -13.96
C ILE A 105 11.57 4.01 -12.51
N ILE A 106 10.77 2.97 -12.29
CA ILE A 106 10.33 2.54 -10.96
C ILE A 106 11.08 1.28 -10.56
N ALA A 107 11.71 1.32 -9.39
CA ALA A 107 12.14 0.12 -8.70
C ALA A 107 11.07 -0.32 -7.68
N MET A 108 10.57 -1.54 -7.82
CA MET A 108 9.73 -2.19 -6.82
C MET A 108 10.58 -3.16 -6.01
N ILE A 109 10.60 -2.98 -4.69
CA ILE A 109 11.28 -3.84 -3.73
C ILE A 109 10.22 -4.54 -2.89
N ALA A 110 10.22 -5.88 -2.90
CA ALA A 110 9.31 -6.70 -2.14
C ALA A 110 10.09 -7.62 -1.19
N HIS A 111 9.91 -7.44 0.12
CA HIS A 111 10.40 -8.36 1.15
C HIS A 111 9.29 -9.33 1.51
N ARG A 112 9.48 -10.60 1.19
CA ARG A 112 8.51 -11.66 1.47
C ARG A 112 9.07 -12.63 2.50
N ARG A 113 8.18 -13.11 3.37
CA ARG A 113 8.44 -14.24 4.25
C ARG A 113 7.53 -15.39 3.86
N CYS A 114 8.14 -16.55 3.66
CA CYS A 114 7.46 -17.79 3.32
C CYS A 114 7.49 -18.72 4.53
N LYS A 115 6.33 -19.17 4.98
CA LYS A 115 6.19 -20.19 6.02
C LYS A 115 5.43 -21.37 5.45
N GLY A 116 5.84 -22.59 5.76
CA GLY A 116 5.11 -23.76 5.28
C GLY A 116 5.31 -24.97 6.15
N ARG A 117 4.45 -25.96 5.94
CA ARG A 117 4.55 -27.25 6.61
C ARG A 117 4.32 -28.38 5.62
N GLN A 118 5.24 -29.34 5.60
CA GLN A 118 5.09 -30.56 4.81
C GLN A 118 5.32 -31.78 5.73
N GLY A 119 4.22 -32.38 6.19
CA GLY A 119 4.26 -33.43 7.21
C GLY A 119 4.81 -32.91 8.55
N ILE A 120 6.00 -33.39 8.93
CA ILE A 120 6.72 -32.96 10.15
C ILE A 120 7.75 -31.85 9.89
N ARG A 121 8.01 -31.50 8.63
CA ARG A 121 9.00 -30.47 8.26
C ARG A 121 8.34 -29.10 8.27
N PHE A 122 8.98 -28.16 8.94
CA PHE A 122 8.62 -26.75 8.94
C PHE A 122 9.64 -25.98 8.09
N PHE A 123 9.14 -25.05 7.28
CA PHE A 123 9.95 -24.16 6.46
C PHE A 123 9.64 -22.74 6.86
N ASP A 124 10.68 -21.94 7.04
CA ASP A 124 10.61 -20.50 7.24
C ASP A 124 11.78 -19.88 6.48
N SER A 125 11.48 -19.03 5.51
CA SER A 125 12.49 -18.35 4.72
C SER A 125 12.05 -16.93 4.42
N GLU A 126 13.03 -16.04 4.28
CA GLU A 126 12.80 -14.67 3.87
C GLU A 126 13.56 -14.40 2.58
N ARG A 127 12.94 -13.61 1.69
CA ARG A 127 13.53 -13.22 0.42
C ARG A 127 13.16 -11.79 0.08
N VAL A 128 14.17 -11.00 -0.25
CA VAL A 128 14.00 -9.69 -0.87
C VAL A 128 14.08 -9.88 -2.38
N SER A 129 13.13 -9.30 -3.11
CA SER A 129 13.08 -9.30 -4.57
C SER A 129 13.00 -7.86 -5.05
N TRP A 130 13.74 -7.55 -6.11
CA TRP A 130 13.81 -6.26 -6.77
C TRP A 130 13.38 -6.40 -8.22
N TYR A 131 12.60 -5.44 -8.69
CA TYR A 131 12.08 -5.39 -10.05
C TYR A 131 12.21 -3.95 -10.55
N ILE A 132 12.64 -3.77 -11.80
CA ILE A 132 12.78 -2.46 -12.44
C ILE A 132 11.77 -2.40 -13.58
N PHE A 133 10.99 -1.32 -13.62
CA PHE A 133 10.00 -1.05 -14.65
C PHE A 133 10.35 0.27 -15.31
N VAL A 134 10.29 0.28 -16.63
CA VAL A 134 10.21 1.52 -17.40
C VAL A 134 8.73 1.73 -17.66
N ALA A 135 8.12 2.67 -16.95
CA ALA A 135 6.73 3.03 -17.21
C ALA A 135 6.74 3.97 -18.43
N GLU A 136 6.55 3.40 -19.62
CA GLU A 136 6.26 4.15 -20.84
C GLU A 136 4.75 4.05 -21.08
N ARG A 137 4.07 5.19 -21.20
CA ARG A 137 2.67 5.17 -21.66
C ARG A 137 2.69 4.86 -23.15
N LEU A 138 2.17 3.71 -23.55
CA LEU A 138 1.83 3.46 -24.96
C LEU A 138 0.59 4.29 -25.27
N ASP A 139 0.78 5.39 -26.01
CA ASP A 139 -0.29 6.25 -26.52
C ASP A 139 -1.29 5.52 -27.44
#